data_AF-A0A9X3RQ60-F1
#
_entry.id   AF-A0A9X3RQ60-F1
#
_cell.length_a   1.000
_cell.length_b   1.000
_cell.length_c   1.000
_cell.angle_alpha   90.00
_cell.angle_beta   90.00
_cell.angle_gamma   90.00
#
_symmetry.space_group_name_H-M   'P 1'
#
loop_
_entity.id
_entity.type
_entity.pdbx_description
1 polymer ?
#
loop_
_entity_poly.entity_id
_entity_poly.type
_entity_poly.pdbx_seq_one_letter_code
_entity_poly.pdbx_strand_id
1 'polypeptide(L)'
;MLDIDVEYVADRLPRELTEAEKQRLEVLIDDSVELIEVAFLRAGRDFHAELETVPWLEAAARRVVLEMVSAATLVGTNTGMRSISSTTGPQSDSVTFSDVDSVSWGGVRLTDELLKLLGLWHRGARGRFPRPRRWPERWSP
;
A
#
# COMPACT_ATOMS: atom_id res chain seq x y z
N MET A 1 -11.84 -14.34 -7.71
CA MET A 1 -11.29 -14.30 -6.32
C MET A 1 -9.77 -14.15 -6.41
N LEU A 2 -9.13 -13.35 -5.56
CA LEU A 2 -7.67 -13.19 -5.60
C LEU A 2 -7.00 -14.47 -5.07
N ASP A 3 -6.19 -15.12 -5.89
CA ASP A 3 -5.47 -16.34 -5.50
C ASP A 3 -4.12 -15.97 -4.86
N ILE A 4 -4.09 -15.91 -3.54
CA ILE A 4 -2.92 -15.64 -2.69
C ILE A 4 -3.07 -16.36 -1.35
N ASP A 5 -2.08 -17.17 -0.99
CA ASP A 5 -2.07 -17.95 0.26
C ASP A 5 -0.81 -17.64 1.11
N VAL A 6 -0.77 -18.24 2.31
CA VAL A 6 0.29 -18.04 3.29
C VAL A 6 1.62 -18.53 2.73
N GLU A 7 1.63 -19.68 2.06
CA GLU A 7 2.79 -20.29 1.43
C GLU A 7 3.38 -19.39 0.34
N TYR A 8 2.53 -18.85 -0.53
CA TYR A 8 2.92 -17.92 -1.59
C TYR A 8 3.65 -16.70 -1.02
N VAL A 9 3.15 -16.14 0.08
CA VAL A 9 3.77 -14.98 0.71
C VAL A 9 5.05 -15.38 1.47
N ALA A 10 5.01 -16.48 2.23
CA ALA A 10 6.14 -16.96 3.01
C ALA A 10 7.37 -17.28 2.14
N ASP A 11 7.18 -17.91 0.99
CA ASP A 11 8.25 -18.26 0.02
C ASP A 11 8.99 -17.03 -0.53
N ARG A 12 8.38 -15.84 -0.45
CA ARG A 12 8.93 -14.59 -0.99
C ARG A 12 9.55 -13.71 0.09
N LEU A 13 9.43 -14.07 1.36
CA LEU A 13 10.07 -13.37 2.46
C LEU A 13 11.55 -13.73 2.56
N PRO A 14 12.41 -12.82 3.06
CA PRO A 14 13.85 -13.04 3.12
C PRO A 14 14.29 -14.07 4.17
N ARG A 15 13.37 -14.58 4.98
CA ARG A 15 13.63 -15.55 6.05
C ARG A 15 12.46 -16.51 6.22
N GLU A 16 12.74 -17.68 6.78
CA GLU A 16 11.72 -18.61 7.20
C GLU A 16 10.88 -18.03 8.36
N LEU A 17 9.60 -18.37 8.35
CA LEU A 17 8.63 -18.00 9.37
C LEU A 17 8.32 -19.19 10.28
N THR A 18 8.21 -18.91 11.57
CA THR A 18 7.66 -19.85 12.55
C THR A 18 6.16 -20.07 12.33
N GLU A 19 5.61 -21.17 12.85
CA GLU A 19 4.17 -21.47 12.72
C GLU A 19 3.26 -20.37 13.33
N ALA A 20 3.69 -19.74 14.43
CA ALA A 20 2.96 -18.61 15.01
C ALA A 20 3.00 -17.36 14.10
N GLU A 21 4.10 -17.13 13.40
CA GLU A 21 4.21 -16.04 12.42
C GLU A 21 3.37 -16.33 11.18
N LYS A 22 3.27 -17.58 10.73
CA LYS A 22 2.40 -17.99 9.62
C LYS A 22 0.91 -17.77 9.93
N GLN A 23 0.46 -18.11 11.14
CA GLN A 23 -0.91 -17.80 11.58
C GLN A 23 -1.18 -16.29 11.57
N ARG A 24 -0.20 -15.49 11.98
CA ARG A 24 -0.32 -14.03 11.90
C ARG A 24 -0.28 -13.53 10.46
N LEU A 25 0.48 -14.19 9.59
CA LEU A 25 0.58 -13.86 8.16
C LEU A 25 -0.77 -14.00 7.46
N GLU A 26 -1.53 -15.05 7.77
CA GLU A 26 -2.89 -15.28 7.28
C GLU A 26 -3.79 -14.08 7.57
N VAL A 27 -3.81 -13.62 8.83
CA VAL A 27 -4.57 -12.42 9.24
C VAL A 27 -4.13 -11.17 8.47
N LEU A 28 -2.83 -10.99 8.26
CA LEU A 28 -2.31 -9.82 7.52
C LEU A 28 -2.67 -9.87 6.03
N ILE A 29 -2.77 -11.07 5.44
CA ILE A 29 -3.23 -11.26 4.06
C ILE A 29 -4.70 -10.87 3.97
N ASP A 30 -5.54 -11.38 4.87
CA ASP A 30 -6.98 -11.08 4.91
C ASP A 30 -7.23 -9.57 5.10
N ASP A 31 -6.56 -8.94 6.07
CA ASP A 31 -6.64 -7.49 6.31
C ASP A 31 -6.22 -6.69 5.06
N SER A 32 -5.22 -7.18 4.31
CA SER A 32 -4.76 -6.52 3.09
C SER A 32 -5.80 -6.59 1.98
N VAL A 33 -6.43 -7.76 1.80
CA VAL A 33 -7.48 -7.95 0.80
C VAL A 33 -8.70 -7.09 1.15
N GLU A 34 -9.12 -7.06 2.41
CA GLU A 34 -10.22 -6.21 2.87
C GLU A 34 -9.92 -4.72 2.60
N LEU A 35 -8.70 -4.25 2.88
CA LEU A 35 -8.31 -2.86 2.59
C LEU A 35 -8.36 -2.53 1.09
N ILE A 36 -7.95 -3.46 0.23
CA ILE A 36 -8.04 -3.29 -1.23
C ILE A 36 -9.52 -3.19 -1.65
N GLU A 37 -10.36 -4.12 -1.20
CA GLU A 37 -11.79 -4.12 -1.50
C GLU A 37 -12.47 -2.82 -1.09
N VAL A 38 -12.24 -2.37 0.15
CA VAL A 38 -12.76 -1.10 0.65
C VAL A 38 -12.25 0.07 -0.18
N ALA A 39 -11.01 0.05 -0.64
CA ALA A 39 -10.46 1.10 -1.50
C ALA A 39 -11.15 1.16 -2.87
N PHE A 40 -11.45 0.00 -3.48
CA PHE A 40 -12.25 -0.08 -4.71
C PHE A 40 -13.67 0.44 -4.47
N LEU A 41 -14.33 0.01 -3.41
CA LEU A 41 -15.68 0.46 -3.06
C LEU A 41 -15.75 1.98 -2.84
N ARG A 42 -14.75 2.57 -2.17
CA ARG A 42 -14.64 4.03 -1.99
C ARG A 42 -14.46 4.78 -3.31
N ALA A 43 -13.88 4.14 -4.33
CA ALA A 43 -13.77 4.67 -5.68
C ALA A 43 -15.01 4.40 -6.54
N GLY A 44 -16.06 3.78 -5.98
CA GLY A 44 -17.28 3.41 -6.72
C GLY A 44 -17.06 2.24 -7.69
N ARG A 45 -16.06 1.40 -7.43
CA ARG A 45 -15.63 0.26 -8.24
C ARG A 45 -15.80 -1.05 -7.45
N ASP A 46 -15.96 -2.15 -8.17
CA ASP A 46 -16.07 -3.49 -7.56
C ASP A 46 -14.80 -4.28 -7.85
N PHE A 47 -14.04 -4.60 -6.79
CA PHE A 47 -12.77 -5.29 -6.92
C PHE A 47 -12.90 -6.68 -7.55
N HIS A 48 -13.91 -7.46 -7.16
CA HIS A 48 -14.09 -8.82 -7.65
C HIS A 48 -14.56 -8.85 -9.09
N ALA A 49 -15.47 -7.96 -9.47
CA ALA A 49 -15.90 -7.84 -10.87
C ALA A 49 -14.74 -7.40 -11.78
N GLU A 50 -13.85 -6.54 -11.28
CA GLU A 50 -12.69 -6.09 -12.04
C GLU A 50 -11.57 -7.13 -12.13
N LEU A 51 -11.38 -7.98 -11.11
CA LEU A 51 -10.43 -9.09 -11.20
C LEU A 51 -10.69 -10.01 -12.39
N GLU A 52 -11.97 -10.23 -12.74
CA GLU A 52 -12.37 -11.08 -13.86
C GLU A 52 -12.24 -10.40 -15.23
N THR A 53 -12.20 -9.06 -15.26
CA THR A 53 -12.31 -8.27 -16.50
C THR A 53 -11.05 -7.46 -16.83
N VAL A 54 -10.19 -7.19 -15.85
CA VAL A 54 -8.99 -6.37 -15.97
C VAL A 54 -7.74 -7.27 -15.87
N PRO A 55 -7.08 -7.60 -17.00
CA PRO A 55 -6.05 -8.65 -17.02
C PRO A 55 -4.82 -8.41 -16.14
N TRP A 56 -4.53 -7.16 -15.81
CA TRP A 56 -3.35 -6.78 -15.01
C TRP A 56 -3.67 -6.65 -13.51
N LEU A 57 -4.95 -6.58 -13.14
CA LEU A 57 -5.34 -6.21 -11.78
C LEU A 57 -4.97 -7.30 -10.77
N GLU A 58 -5.12 -8.56 -11.14
CA GLU A 58 -4.76 -9.69 -10.27
C GLU A 58 -3.27 -9.65 -9.89
N ALA A 59 -2.39 -9.46 -10.87
CA ALA A 59 -0.94 -9.36 -10.63
C ALA A 59 -0.59 -8.13 -9.78
N ALA A 60 -1.25 -6.99 -10.03
CA ALA A 60 -1.06 -5.77 -9.23
C ALA A 60 -1.54 -5.96 -7.78
N ALA A 61 -2.70 -6.59 -7.59
CA ALA A 61 -3.26 -6.87 -6.27
C ALA A 61 -2.36 -7.82 -5.46
N ARG A 62 -1.88 -8.92 -6.06
CA ARG A 62 -0.91 -9.82 -5.41
C ARG A 62 0.35 -9.06 -4.98
N ARG A 63 0.87 -8.18 -5.85
CA ARG A 63 2.05 -7.37 -5.53
C ARG A 63 1.78 -6.43 -4.36
N VAL A 64 0.61 -5.78 -4.34
CA VAL A 64 0.21 -4.86 -3.27
C VAL A 64 0.08 -5.59 -1.93
N VAL A 65 -0.59 -6.74 -1.90
CA VAL A 65 -0.69 -7.57 -0.68
C VAL A 65 0.70 -7.96 -0.19
N LEU A 66 1.60 -8.38 -1.08
CA LEU A 66 2.96 -8.75 -0.71
C LEU A 66 3.75 -7.59 -0.11
N GLU A 67 3.66 -6.39 -0.68
CA GLU A 67 4.31 -5.19 -0.12
C GLU A 67 3.74 -4.83 1.26
N MET A 68 2.42 -4.88 1.42
CA MET A 68 1.74 -4.59 2.69
C MET A 68 2.14 -5.59 3.79
N VAL A 69 2.06 -6.88 3.48
CA VAL A 69 2.33 -7.96 4.42
C VAL A 69 3.82 -8.03 4.76
N SER A 70 4.72 -7.85 3.78
CA SER A 70 6.16 -7.83 4.04
C SER A 70 6.57 -6.65 4.91
N ALA A 71 6.02 -5.45 4.65
CA ALA A 71 6.23 -4.29 5.52
C ALA A 71 5.75 -4.56 6.95
N ALA A 72 4.52 -5.08 7.11
CA ALA A 72 3.99 -5.40 8.44
C ALA A 72 4.78 -6.50 9.16
N THR A 73 5.27 -7.52 8.44
CA THR A 73 6.02 -8.64 9.03
C THR A 73 7.43 -8.24 9.41
N LEU A 74 8.10 -7.43 8.59
CA LEU A 74 9.49 -6.99 8.83
C LEU A 74 9.58 -5.82 9.82
N VAL A 75 8.59 -4.93 9.82
CA VAL A 75 8.60 -3.72 10.66
C VAL A 75 7.75 -3.88 11.91
N GLY A 76 6.80 -4.82 11.96
CA GLY A 76 5.80 -4.97 13.04
C GLY A 76 6.34 -5.22 14.46
N THR A 77 7.65 -5.45 14.63
CA THR A 77 8.33 -5.45 15.96
C THR A 77 8.90 -4.07 16.33
N ASN A 78 9.11 -3.19 15.36
CA ASN A 78 9.81 -1.91 15.48
C ASN A 78 8.90 -0.68 15.28
N THR A 79 7.61 -0.87 14.95
CA THR A 79 6.62 0.21 14.88
C THR A 79 6.41 0.86 16.25
N GLY A 80 7.15 1.95 16.50
CA GLY A 80 7.20 2.69 17.78
C GLY A 80 8.60 2.83 18.39
N MET A 81 9.62 2.16 17.86
CA MET A 81 10.98 2.20 18.40
C MET A 81 11.81 3.31 17.74
N ARG A 82 11.77 4.53 18.34
CA ARG A 82 12.51 5.70 17.83
C ARG A 82 14.04 5.63 18.03
N SER A 83 14.54 4.73 18.87
CA SER A 83 15.98 4.47 19.04
C SER A 83 16.21 3.30 20.01
N ILE A 84 17.08 2.34 19.66
CA ILE A 84 17.90 1.65 20.66
C ILE A 84 19.30 2.24 20.52
N SER A 85 19.66 3.19 21.38
CA SER A 85 21.08 3.50 21.57
C SER A 85 21.64 2.52 22.60
N SER A 86 22.30 1.46 22.16
CA SER A 86 23.20 0.71 23.04
C SER A 86 24.56 1.39 22.95
N THR A 87 24.86 2.27 23.92
CA THR A 87 26.17 2.93 23.96
C THR A 87 27.20 1.92 24.48
N THR A 88 27.95 1.30 23.57
CA THR A 88 29.15 0.53 23.93
C THR A 88 30.36 1.08 23.16
N GLY A 89 31.02 2.11 23.69
CA GLY A 89 32.29 2.61 23.17
C GLY A 89 32.21 3.42 21.86
N PRO A 90 33.36 3.85 21.30
CA PRO A 90 33.45 4.92 20.29
C PRO A 90 33.00 4.54 18.87
N GLN A 91 32.29 3.43 18.67
CA GLN A 91 31.75 3.03 17.37
C GLN A 91 30.23 2.95 17.47
N SER A 92 29.56 3.90 16.82
CA SER A 92 28.11 4.05 16.80
C SER A 92 27.60 3.56 15.44
N ASP A 93 27.11 2.32 15.39
CA ASP A 93 26.38 1.84 14.23
C ASP A 93 24.90 2.23 14.37
N SER A 94 24.45 3.19 13.57
CA SER A 94 23.04 3.58 13.49
C SER A 94 22.38 2.94 12.26
N VAL A 95 21.44 2.03 12.48
CA VAL A 95 20.55 1.53 11.41
C VAL A 95 19.32 2.44 11.35
N THR A 96 19.26 3.30 10.35
CA THR A 96 18.08 4.16 10.10
C THR A 96 17.13 3.43 9.16
N PHE A 97 16.01 2.93 9.68
CA PHE A 97 14.90 2.45 8.85
C PHE A 97 14.13 3.66 8.33
N SER A 98 14.14 3.87 7.01
CA SER A 98 13.62 5.08 6.36
C SER A 98 12.10 5.10 6.14
N ASP A 99 11.38 4.04 6.50
CA ASP A 99 10.00 3.81 6.04
C ASP A 99 9.02 3.65 7.21
N VAL A 100 8.91 4.70 8.04
CA VAL A 100 8.06 4.70 9.25
C VAL A 100 6.56 4.89 8.91
N ASP A 101 6.23 5.32 7.68
CA ASP A 101 4.86 5.61 7.23
C ASP A 101 4.19 4.44 6.46
N SER A 102 4.89 3.33 6.24
CA SER A 102 4.37 2.18 5.48
C SER A 102 3.60 1.16 6.33
N VAL A 103 3.56 1.32 7.66
CA VAL A 103 2.90 0.38 8.59
C VAL A 103 2.00 1.12 9.57
N SER A 104 0.81 0.58 9.85
CA SER A 104 -0.10 1.13 10.87
C SER A 104 0.12 0.41 12.20
N TRP A 105 -0.21 1.05 13.32
CA TRP A 105 -0.05 0.48 14.67
C TRP A 105 -0.75 -0.89 14.85
N GLY A 106 -1.70 -1.22 13.97
CA GLY A 106 -2.46 -2.48 13.98
C GLY A 106 -2.10 -3.51 12.92
N GLY A 107 -1.19 -3.23 11.96
CA GLY A 107 -0.88 -4.18 10.89
C GLY A 107 -0.58 -3.51 9.54
N VAL A 108 -1.23 -4.01 8.49
CA VAL A 108 -0.99 -3.57 7.12
C VAL A 108 -1.52 -2.16 6.83
N ARG A 109 -0.96 -1.50 5.80
CA ARG A 109 -1.36 -0.16 5.39
C ARG A 109 -1.28 -0.01 3.89
N LEU A 110 -2.37 0.49 3.30
CA LEU A 110 -2.43 0.79 1.89
C LEU A 110 -1.91 2.23 1.64
N THR A 111 -0.72 2.35 1.08
CA THR A 111 -0.07 3.64 0.81
C THR A 111 -0.50 4.24 -0.52
N ASP A 112 -0.18 5.52 -0.70
CA ASP A 112 -0.45 6.29 -1.93
C ASP A 112 0.16 5.65 -3.19
N GLU A 113 1.36 5.07 -3.11
CA GLU A 113 2.00 4.37 -4.23
C GLU A 113 1.30 3.04 -4.55
N LEU A 114 0.84 2.31 -3.52
CA LEU A 114 0.08 1.08 -3.70
C LEU A 114 -1.28 1.37 -4.35
N LEU A 115 -1.93 2.48 -4.00
CA LEU A 115 -3.14 2.95 -4.67
C LEU A 115 -2.91 3.27 -6.16
N LYS A 116 -1.72 3.76 -6.54
CA LYS A 116 -1.36 3.95 -7.96
C LYS A 116 -1.23 2.62 -8.68
N LEU A 117 -0.59 1.62 -8.06
CA LEU A 117 -0.47 0.27 -8.62
C LEU A 117 -1.85 -0.37 -8.87
N LEU A 118 -2.82 -0.12 -8.00
CA LEU A 118 -4.21 -0.57 -8.18
C LEU A 118 -5.02 0.26 -9.19
N GLY A 119 -4.44 1.32 -9.75
CA GLY A 119 -5.16 2.25 -10.63
C GLY A 119 -6.27 3.03 -9.91
N LEU A 120 -6.18 3.20 -8.59
CA LEU A 120 -7.13 3.94 -7.74
C LEU A 120 -6.66 5.35 -7.40
N TRP A 121 -5.49 5.77 -7.90
CA TRP A 121 -4.92 7.06 -7.58
C TRP A 121 -5.73 8.22 -8.15
N HIS A 122 -6.36 9.00 -7.26
CA HIS A 122 -7.29 10.07 -7.62
C HIS A 122 -6.80 11.49 -7.31
N ARG A 123 -5.48 11.76 -7.40
CA ARG A 123 -5.01 13.15 -7.50
C ARG A 123 -5.09 13.62 -8.95
N GLY A 124 -6.31 13.89 -9.41
CA GLY A 124 -6.53 14.67 -10.64
C GLY A 124 -5.93 16.08 -10.51
N ALA A 125 -5.70 16.75 -11.64
CA ALA A 125 -5.24 18.13 -11.65
C ALA A 125 -6.22 19.01 -10.86
N ARG A 126 -5.79 19.52 -9.69
CA ARG A 126 -6.56 20.50 -8.89
C ARG A 126 -6.60 21.89 -9.55
N GLY A 127 -5.97 22.03 -10.71
CA GLY A 127 -5.94 23.26 -11.48
C GLY A 127 -7.30 23.54 -12.10
N ARG A 128 -7.88 24.70 -11.77
CA ARG A 128 -9.00 25.25 -12.50
C ARG A 128 -8.43 26.04 -13.68
N PHE A 129 -8.54 25.51 -14.91
CA PHE A 129 -8.19 26.31 -16.08
C PHE A 129 -9.08 27.56 -16.11
N PRO A 130 -8.52 28.77 -16.27
CA PRO A 130 -9.33 29.97 -16.44
C PRO A 130 -10.24 29.78 -17.66
N ARG A 131 -11.49 30.24 -17.54
CA ARG A 131 -12.41 30.23 -18.69
C ARG A 131 -11.75 31.01 -19.83
N PRO A 132 -11.74 30.50 -21.07
CA PRO A 132 -11.15 31.21 -22.20
C PRO A 132 -11.77 32.62 -22.30
N ARG A 133 -10.92 33.63 -22.50
CA ARG A 133 -11.37 35.00 -22.74
C ARG A 133 -12.26 35.00 -23.98
N ARG A 134 -13.53 35.36 -23.83
CA ARG A 134 -14.40 35.63 -24.98
C ARG A 134 -13.93 36.95 -25.61
N TRP A 135 -13.67 36.93 -26.91
CA TRP A 135 -13.49 38.17 -27.66
C TRP A 135 -14.76 39.01 -27.55
N PRO A 136 -14.66 40.34 -27.39
CA PRO A 136 -15.84 41.20 -27.40
C PRO A 136 -16.52 41.12 -28.78
N GLU A 137 -17.66 40.43 -28.85
CA GLU A 137 -18.47 40.26 -30.06
C GLU A 137 -19.28 41.52 -30.45
N ARG A 138 -19.06 42.66 -29.77
CA ARG A 138 -19.71 43.92 -30.14
C ARG A 138 -18.68 45.03 -30.23
N TRP A 139 -18.38 45.42 -31.46
CA TRP A 139 -17.99 46.79 -31.77
C TRP A 139 -19.26 47.65 -31.66
N SER A 140 -19.33 48.50 -30.64
CA SER A 140 -20.31 49.58 -30.65
C SER A 140 -19.87 50.62 -31.69
N PRO A 141 -20.81 51.19 -32.47
CA PRO A 141 -20.53 52.17 -33.52
C PRO A 141 -20.01 53.50 -32.99
#